data_AF-A0A7H9FCT4-F1
#
_entry.id   AF-A0A7H9FCT4-F1
#
_cell.length_a   1.000
_cell.length_b   1.000
_cell.length_c   1.000
_cell.angle_alpha   90.00
_cell.angle_beta   90.00
_cell.angle_gamma   90.00
#
_symmetry.space_group_name_H-M   'P 1'
#
loop_
_entity.id
_entity.type
_entity.pdbx_description
1 polymer ?
#
loop_
_entity_poly.entity_id
_entity_poly.type
_entity_poly.pdbx_seq_one_letter_code
_entity_poly.pdbx_strand_id
1 'polypeptide(L)'
;MNILEEIQNCSVEWKELGEVAFLKRGKTITYKTATDGPYPVISGGQKPAYFHGEFNREGETITVAGSGAYAGFVMYWKEPIFVSDAFSIKPFEEMLNTKYLYHCLLEKQEIIFSLKKGSGVPHVYPKDVSKLLIPIPSLEIQEKIVQKLDKMTEYVTELTSELTSELTSRKKQYSYYRDKLLLFEDEVYQVEWKTLLDVSKKVTSGGTPDRSNSLYYGGSIPWLRTQEVDFREIHDTELSITEEGLANSSAKWIEKNAVIVAMYGATAAKVGIAKIPLTTNQACCNIEVDEDIANYRYVYHWLTYNYEILKSMGQGSQSNINAGMIKTFKIPVPSLEIQSRIVQVLDNFDKVCNDLNIGLPKEIELRQKQYEYFREKLLTFVAEGEYTESRVEEWDNSALIRLLQWVFGPIRVKVGQVVNLQRGKRLVRKQLTTSGSVPVYQNSLAPLGYYTESNRVKNTSFVICAGAAGEIGYSAVDFWAADDVYTLETSDNISDKFMYYVLLSKQDRLKSQVRKASIPRLSKDAIDKVTFYLPSLTEQKRIVSILDNFNTLTNSLSEGLPKEIELRQKQYEYWREQLLNFTRQILSSF
;
A
#
# COMPACT_ATOMS: atom_id res chain seq x y z
N MET A 1 -25.13 52.57 12.65
CA MET A 1 -24.09 53.19 11.81
C MET A 1 -23.10 52.08 11.47
N ASN A 2 -22.61 51.99 10.24
CA ASN A 2 -21.61 50.97 9.90
C ASN A 2 -20.33 51.29 10.70
N ILE A 3 -19.66 50.30 11.32
CA ILE A 3 -18.41 50.54 12.05
C ILE A 3 -17.37 51.27 11.19
N LEU A 4 -17.40 51.06 9.86
CA LEU A 4 -16.58 51.79 8.89
C LEU A 4 -16.93 53.29 8.81
N GLU A 5 -18.22 53.64 8.89
CA GLU A 5 -18.67 55.04 8.91
C GLU A 5 -18.31 55.72 10.24
N GLU A 6 -18.39 55.00 11.36
CA GLU A 6 -17.95 55.50 12.67
C GLU A 6 -16.43 55.76 12.68
N ILE A 7 -15.64 54.88 12.07
CA ILE A 7 -14.17 54.99 11.98
C ILE A 7 -13.75 56.10 11.02
N GLN A 8 -14.37 56.19 9.83
CA GLN A 8 -14.03 57.22 8.83
C GLN A 8 -14.35 58.64 9.28
N ASN A 9 -15.35 58.79 10.16
CA ASN A 9 -15.73 60.08 10.74
C ASN A 9 -15.09 60.34 12.12
N CYS A 10 -14.27 59.41 12.63
CA CYS A 10 -13.56 59.58 13.89
C CYS A 10 -12.35 60.49 13.70
N SER A 11 -12.25 61.56 14.48
CA SER A 11 -11.02 62.35 14.60
C SER A 11 -10.01 61.57 15.44
N VAL A 12 -8.78 61.40 14.95
CA VAL A 12 -7.77 60.53 15.59
C VAL A 12 -6.43 61.24 15.71
N GLU A 13 -5.86 61.19 16.91
CA GLU A 13 -4.50 61.67 17.16
C GLU A 13 -3.49 60.58 16.77
N TRP A 14 -2.40 60.96 16.11
CA TRP A 14 -1.31 60.05 15.74
C TRP A 14 -0.11 60.33 16.64
N LYS A 15 0.33 59.32 17.39
CA LYS A 15 1.49 59.43 18.30
C LYS A 15 2.59 58.46 17.92
N GLU A 16 3.83 58.80 18.24
CA GLU A 16 4.90 57.81 18.16
C GLU A 16 4.66 56.70 19.19
N LEU A 17 4.91 55.45 18.83
CA LEU A 17 4.70 54.29 19.70
C LEU A 17 5.39 54.44 21.07
N GLY A 18 6.57 55.07 21.11
CA GLY A 18 7.30 55.33 22.36
C GLY A 18 6.62 56.32 23.30
N GLU A 19 5.68 57.13 22.81
CA GLU A 19 4.88 58.07 23.60
C GLU A 19 3.65 57.41 24.23
N VAL A 20 3.27 56.23 23.76
CA VAL A 20 2.03 55.53 24.14
C VAL A 20 2.25 54.09 24.60
N ALA A 21 3.50 53.61 24.60
CA ALA A 21 3.86 52.27 25.04
C ALA A 21 5.28 52.19 25.58
N PHE A 22 5.49 51.32 26.57
CA PHE A 22 6.81 50.93 27.05
C PHE A 22 7.39 49.77 26.22
N LEU A 23 8.59 49.98 25.65
CA LEU A 23 9.35 48.94 24.98
C LEU A 23 10.51 48.47 25.86
N LYS A 24 10.59 47.17 26.14
CA LYS A 24 11.60 46.61 27.07
C LYS A 24 12.23 45.34 26.52
N ARG A 25 13.56 45.35 26.37
CA ARG A 25 14.33 44.17 25.95
C ARG A 25 14.17 42.99 26.93
N GLY A 26 14.29 41.79 26.39
CA GLY A 26 14.35 40.57 27.18
C GLY A 26 15.64 40.43 27.98
N LYS A 27 15.71 39.35 28.76
CA LYS A 27 16.86 38.98 29.59
C LYS A 27 17.51 37.74 29.02
N THR A 28 18.85 37.67 29.04
CA THR A 28 19.56 36.49 28.55
C THR A 28 19.38 35.31 29.52
N ILE A 29 19.09 34.13 28.97
CA ILE A 29 19.15 32.85 29.70
C ILE A 29 20.54 32.25 29.47
N THR A 30 21.23 31.91 30.56
CA THR A 30 22.49 31.16 30.53
C THR A 30 22.26 29.70 30.91
N TYR A 31 23.22 28.82 30.60
CA TYR A 31 23.16 27.41 31.01
C TYR A 31 22.89 27.22 32.51
N LYS A 32 23.44 28.09 33.37
CA LYS A 32 23.28 28.01 34.83
C LYS A 32 21.89 28.43 35.32
N THR A 33 21.18 29.24 34.55
CA THR A 33 19.86 29.80 34.90
C THR A 33 18.73 29.09 34.18
N ALA A 34 19.03 28.19 33.23
CA ALA A 34 18.04 27.44 32.50
C ALA A 34 17.37 26.41 33.42
N THR A 35 16.10 26.63 33.72
CA THR A 35 15.26 25.70 34.48
C THR A 35 14.12 25.22 33.60
N ASP A 36 13.69 23.98 33.79
CA ASP A 36 12.53 23.44 33.08
C ASP A 36 11.23 23.96 33.71
N GLY A 37 10.19 24.12 32.89
CA GLY A 37 8.89 24.58 33.36
C GLY A 37 7.93 25.00 32.25
N PRO A 38 6.79 25.61 32.59
CA PRO A 38 5.68 25.79 31.64
C PRO A 38 5.74 27.10 30.85
N TYR A 39 6.65 28.04 31.14
CA TYR A 39 6.59 29.38 30.55
C TYR A 39 7.35 29.45 29.23
N PRO A 40 6.73 29.91 28.13
CA PRO A 40 7.38 29.96 26.83
C PRO A 40 8.49 31.02 26.79
N VAL A 41 9.64 30.63 26.23
CA VAL A 41 10.80 31.52 26.02
C VAL A 41 10.75 32.13 24.63
N ILE A 42 10.58 33.44 24.57
CA ILE A 42 10.47 34.19 23.33
C ILE A 42 11.85 34.73 22.93
N SER A 43 12.29 34.40 21.72
CA SER A 43 13.61 34.72 21.17
C SER A 43 13.47 35.25 19.73
N GLY A 44 14.48 35.10 18.87
CA GLY A 44 14.48 35.56 17.48
C GLY A 44 13.61 34.77 16.47
N GLY A 45 12.68 33.92 16.94
CA GLY A 45 11.87 33.03 16.11
C GLY A 45 10.39 33.42 16.02
N GLN A 46 9.63 32.74 15.17
CA GLN A 46 8.17 32.89 15.04
C GLN A 46 7.36 32.08 16.07
N LYS A 47 8.05 31.23 16.85
CA LYS A 47 7.49 30.36 17.88
C LYS A 47 8.41 30.39 19.11
N PRO A 48 7.93 29.99 20.30
CA PRO A 48 8.78 29.83 21.47
C PRO A 48 9.98 28.93 21.17
N ALA A 49 11.16 29.32 21.66
CA ALA A 49 12.38 28.55 21.44
C ALA A 49 12.38 27.25 22.27
N TYR A 50 11.87 27.34 23.49
CA TYR A 50 11.72 26.28 24.49
C TYR A 50 10.90 26.84 25.66
N PHE A 51 10.75 26.09 26.75
CA PHE A 51 10.03 26.51 27.95
C PHE A 51 10.95 26.65 29.17
N HIS A 52 10.53 27.45 30.14
CA HIS A 52 11.32 27.82 31.31
C HIS A 52 10.50 27.81 32.61
N GLY A 53 11.16 27.56 33.74
CA GLY A 53 10.54 27.57 35.08
C GLY A 53 10.12 28.94 35.59
N GLU A 54 10.67 30.00 35.01
CA GLU A 54 10.38 31.40 35.38
C GLU A 54 9.88 32.19 34.16
N PHE A 55 9.07 33.23 34.41
CA PHE A 55 8.67 34.23 33.43
C PHE A 55 9.25 35.60 33.79
N ASN A 56 9.32 36.52 32.82
CA ASN A 56 9.76 37.89 33.08
C ASN A 56 8.79 38.96 32.53
N ARG A 57 7.66 38.53 31.98
CA ARG A 57 6.50 39.34 31.61
C ARG A 57 5.24 38.59 32.02
N GLU A 58 4.23 39.35 32.43
CA GLU A 58 2.96 38.87 32.93
C GLU A 58 1.82 39.68 32.32
N GLY A 59 0.67 39.04 32.13
CA GLY A 59 -0.49 39.60 31.47
C GLY A 59 -0.29 39.73 29.95
N GLU A 60 -1.22 40.45 29.31
CA GLU A 60 -1.18 40.65 27.86
C GLU A 60 0.11 41.35 27.43
N THR A 61 0.89 40.68 26.59
CA THR A 61 2.20 41.16 26.17
C THR A 61 2.37 41.01 24.66
N ILE A 62 2.74 42.11 24.00
CA ILE A 62 3.20 42.06 22.62
C ILE A 62 4.72 41.86 22.63
N THR A 63 5.24 41.00 21.77
CA THR A 63 6.69 40.82 21.60
C THR A 63 7.10 41.01 20.15
N VAL A 64 8.34 41.46 19.96
CA VAL A 64 8.97 41.59 18.65
C VAL A 64 10.32 40.88 18.68
N ALA A 65 10.54 39.97 17.73
CA ALA A 65 11.81 39.26 17.60
C ALA A 65 12.97 40.26 17.39
N GLY A 66 14.01 40.18 18.22
CA GLY A 66 15.08 41.18 18.23
C GLY A 66 16.22 40.90 17.25
N SER A 67 16.38 39.65 16.84
CA SER A 67 17.51 39.15 16.07
C SER A 67 17.12 37.97 15.17
N GLY A 68 18.01 37.60 14.25
CA GLY A 68 17.87 36.41 13.41
C GLY A 68 17.01 36.64 12.18
N ALA A 69 16.79 35.58 11.38
CA ALA A 69 16.06 35.67 10.10
C ALA A 69 14.67 36.34 10.23
N TYR A 70 14.04 36.16 11.40
CA TYR A 70 12.71 36.68 11.72
C TYR A 70 12.72 37.97 12.55
N ALA A 71 13.87 38.65 12.70
CA ALA A 71 13.94 39.93 13.41
C ALA A 71 12.84 40.89 12.94
N GLY A 72 12.08 41.47 13.87
CA GLY A 72 10.92 42.31 13.57
C GLY A 72 9.56 41.59 13.55
N PHE A 73 9.51 40.26 13.66
CA PHE A 73 8.25 39.52 13.72
C PHE A 73 7.46 39.84 15.00
N VAL A 74 6.19 40.28 14.86
CA VAL A 74 5.32 40.70 15.97
C VAL A 74 4.48 39.51 16.45
N MET A 75 4.43 39.30 17.76
CA MET A 75 3.64 38.25 18.41
C MET A 75 2.84 38.83 19.58
N TYR A 76 1.74 38.18 19.93
CA TYR A 76 0.89 38.56 21.07
C TYR A 76 0.67 37.35 21.98
N TRP A 77 0.71 37.60 23.28
CA TRP A 77 0.69 36.59 24.34
C TRP A 77 -0.31 37.00 25.41
N LYS A 78 -1.19 36.07 25.81
CA LYS A 78 -2.11 36.24 26.96
C LYS A 78 -1.57 35.62 28.24
N GLU A 79 -0.62 34.69 28.12
CA GLU A 79 -0.01 33.95 29.23
C GLU A 79 1.32 34.58 29.67
N PRO A 80 1.80 34.29 30.89
CA PRO A 80 3.12 34.73 31.32
C PRO A 80 4.23 34.14 30.45
N ILE A 81 5.19 34.98 30.04
CA ILE A 81 6.26 34.59 29.11
C ILE A 81 7.63 35.01 29.62
N PHE A 82 8.68 34.34 29.15
CA PHE A 82 10.05 34.78 29.34
C PHE A 82 10.61 35.37 28.04
N VAL A 83 10.77 36.69 27.99
CA VAL A 83 11.37 37.36 26.83
C VAL A 83 12.89 37.29 26.94
N SER A 84 13.55 36.70 25.95
CA SER A 84 15.01 36.55 25.82
C SER A 84 15.55 37.42 24.69
N ASP A 85 15.90 36.86 23.53
CA ASP A 85 16.41 37.62 22.36
C ASP A 85 15.29 38.28 21.54
N ALA A 86 14.46 39.04 22.25
CA ALA A 86 13.31 39.78 21.76
C ALA A 86 13.07 40.99 22.67
N PHE A 87 12.09 41.83 22.32
CA PHE A 87 11.62 42.89 23.22
C PHE A 87 10.10 42.88 23.31
N SER A 88 9.59 43.28 24.47
CA SER A 88 8.17 43.41 24.74
C SER A 88 7.69 44.84 24.51
N ILE A 89 6.45 45.01 24.08
CA ILE A 89 5.76 46.30 23.95
C ILE A 89 4.52 46.22 24.85
N LYS A 90 4.37 47.17 25.78
CA LYS A 90 3.21 47.26 26.67
C LYS A 90 2.61 48.69 26.58
N PRO A 91 1.37 48.87 26.10
CA PRO A 91 0.77 50.19 25.97
C PRO A 91 0.50 50.85 27.32
N PHE A 92 0.26 52.16 27.31
CA PHE A 92 -0.39 52.84 28.42
C PHE A 92 -1.89 52.55 28.34
N GLU A 93 -2.39 51.79 29.31
CA GLU A 93 -3.75 51.21 29.29
C GLU A 93 -4.86 52.28 29.24
N GLU A 94 -4.59 53.49 29.72
CA GLU A 94 -5.50 54.64 29.63
C GLU A 94 -5.67 55.19 28.19
N MET A 95 -4.73 54.87 27.28
CA MET A 95 -4.70 55.39 25.91
C MET A 95 -4.92 54.31 24.86
N LEU A 96 -4.41 53.11 25.09
CA LEU A 96 -4.38 52.03 24.10
C LEU A 96 -4.70 50.68 24.71
N ASN A 97 -5.66 49.99 24.09
CA ASN A 97 -5.88 48.58 24.30
C ASN A 97 -4.71 47.77 23.70
N THR A 98 -4.16 46.82 24.48
CA THR A 98 -3.03 45.97 24.07
C THR A 98 -3.28 45.22 22.78
N LYS A 99 -4.48 44.68 22.60
CA LYS A 99 -4.81 43.90 21.41
C LYS A 99 -5.07 44.78 20.19
N TYR A 100 -5.63 45.97 20.39
CA TYR A 100 -5.72 46.98 19.34
C TYR A 100 -4.32 47.40 18.86
N LEU A 101 -3.40 47.66 19.79
CA LEU A 101 -2.01 47.98 19.45
C LEU A 101 -1.34 46.81 18.70
N TYR A 102 -1.60 45.57 19.09
CA TYR A 102 -1.13 44.40 18.36
C TYR A 102 -1.59 44.39 16.89
N HIS A 103 -2.88 44.65 16.64
CA HIS A 103 -3.43 44.73 15.29
C HIS A 103 -2.80 45.87 14.47
N CYS A 104 -2.52 47.02 15.09
CA CYS A 104 -1.79 48.12 14.46
C CYS A 104 -0.35 47.73 14.07
N LEU A 105 0.35 47.02 14.95
CA LEU A 105 1.72 46.57 14.68
C LEU A 105 1.77 45.47 13.62
N LEU A 106 0.74 44.60 13.56
CA LEU A 106 0.58 43.62 12.49
C LEU A 106 0.38 44.27 11.12
N GLU A 107 -0.39 45.36 11.04
CA GLU A 107 -0.52 46.14 9.80
C GLU A 107 0.84 46.71 9.36
N LYS A 108 1.70 47.08 10.32
CA LYS A 108 3.05 47.61 10.07
C LYS A 108 4.13 46.54 10.00
N GLN A 109 3.79 45.25 9.89
CA GLN A 109 4.74 44.14 9.96
C GLN A 109 5.87 44.26 8.93
N GLU A 110 5.57 44.64 7.69
CA GLU A 110 6.57 44.85 6.62
C GLU A 110 7.46 46.07 6.90
N ILE A 111 6.89 47.14 7.46
CA ILE A 111 7.67 48.30 7.90
C ILE A 111 8.64 47.87 9.00
N ILE A 112 8.18 47.10 9.98
CA ILE A 112 9.05 46.60 11.06
C ILE A 112 10.15 45.68 10.51
N PHE A 113 9.86 44.83 9.52
CA PHE A 113 10.88 44.03 8.84
C PHE A 113 11.90 44.87 8.08
N SER A 114 11.48 45.99 7.48
CA SER A 114 12.39 46.91 6.79
C SER A 114 13.37 47.62 7.72
N LEU A 115 13.09 47.66 9.03
CA LEU A 115 13.99 48.23 10.05
C LEU A 115 15.18 47.31 10.40
N LYS A 116 15.30 46.12 9.79
CA LYS A 116 16.42 45.19 9.99
C LYS A 116 17.76 45.87 9.65
N LYS A 117 18.73 45.78 10.57
CA LYS A 117 20.10 46.30 10.40
C LYS A 117 21.12 45.20 10.70
N GLY A 118 22.27 45.23 10.00
CA GLY A 118 23.42 44.32 10.21
C GLY A 118 23.74 43.44 9.00
N SER A 119 25.02 43.26 8.69
CA SER A 119 25.52 42.49 7.53
C SER A 119 25.62 40.97 7.76
N GLY A 120 25.53 40.52 9.01
CA GLY A 120 25.52 39.11 9.40
C GLY A 120 24.15 38.67 9.92
N VAL A 121 23.98 38.72 11.25
CA VAL A 121 22.66 38.49 11.89
C VAL A 121 21.84 39.78 11.83
N PRO A 122 20.67 39.79 11.19
CA PRO A 122 19.83 40.98 11.15
C PRO A 122 19.18 41.23 12.51
N HIS A 123 19.09 42.50 12.89
CA HIS A 123 18.51 42.94 14.16
C HIS A 123 17.48 44.04 13.95
N VAL A 124 16.44 44.02 14.77
CA VAL A 124 15.45 45.11 14.90
C VAL A 124 15.51 45.66 16.31
N TYR A 125 15.61 46.98 16.45
CA TYR A 125 15.81 47.63 17.74
C TYR A 125 14.54 48.33 18.24
N PRO A 126 14.26 48.29 19.57
CA PRO A 126 13.13 48.99 20.17
C PRO A 126 13.08 50.48 19.82
N LYS A 127 14.23 51.16 19.78
CA LYS A 127 14.35 52.60 19.45
C LYS A 127 13.91 52.96 18.03
N ASP A 128 13.92 52.00 17.13
CA ASP A 128 13.52 52.21 15.74
C ASP A 128 12.02 51.93 15.60
N VAL A 129 11.52 50.88 16.27
CA VAL A 129 10.08 50.55 16.34
C VAL A 129 9.28 51.57 17.15
N SER A 130 9.88 52.21 18.16
CA SER A 130 9.23 53.24 18.98
C SER A 130 8.81 54.48 18.19
N LYS A 131 9.36 54.69 16.99
CA LYS A 131 9.06 55.84 16.12
C LYS A 131 7.87 55.60 15.20
N LEU A 132 7.29 54.40 15.21
CA LEU A 132 6.12 54.10 14.39
C LEU A 132 4.93 54.91 14.89
N LEU A 133 4.23 55.57 13.96
CA LEU A 133 3.03 56.33 14.28
C LEU A 133 1.84 55.38 14.48
N ILE A 134 1.15 55.52 15.60
CA ILE A 134 -0.01 54.73 15.99
C ILE A 134 -1.23 55.65 16.10
N PRO A 135 -2.38 55.29 15.49
CA PRO A 135 -3.61 56.04 15.64
C PRO A 135 -4.25 55.74 17.01
N ILE A 136 -4.63 56.79 17.73
CA ILE A 136 -5.22 56.72 19.08
C ILE A 136 -6.71 57.14 19.04
N PRO A 137 -7.63 56.30 18.55
CA PRO A 137 -9.06 56.58 18.66
C PRO A 137 -9.55 56.31 20.09
N SER A 138 -10.81 56.62 20.41
CA SER A 138 -11.37 56.33 21.73
C SER A 138 -11.28 54.84 22.08
N LEU A 139 -11.14 54.50 23.36
CA LEU A 139 -11.08 53.11 23.81
C LEU A 139 -12.30 52.29 23.35
N GLU A 140 -13.48 52.90 23.27
CA GLU A 140 -14.70 52.25 22.74
C GLU A 140 -14.53 51.83 21.27
N ILE A 141 -13.95 52.69 20.42
CA ILE A 141 -13.69 52.37 19.02
C ILE A 141 -12.61 51.29 18.91
N GLN A 142 -11.56 51.37 19.73
CA GLN A 142 -10.52 50.33 19.79
C GLN A 142 -11.12 48.97 20.14
N GLU A 143 -12.02 48.90 21.13
CA GLU A 143 -12.72 47.66 21.51
C GLU A 143 -13.59 47.12 20.38
N LYS A 144 -14.37 47.97 19.69
CA LYS A 144 -15.18 47.56 18.53
C LYS A 144 -14.31 46.97 17.40
N ILE A 145 -13.15 47.59 17.13
CA ILE A 145 -12.17 47.09 16.15
C ILE A 145 -11.62 45.72 16.59
N VAL A 146 -11.18 45.60 17.84
CA VAL A 146 -10.65 44.35 18.39
C VAL A 146 -11.69 43.24 18.32
N GLN A 147 -12.94 43.47 18.75
CA GLN A 147 -14.02 42.48 18.67
C GLN A 147 -14.24 41.97 17.25
N LYS A 148 -14.20 42.86 16.24
CA LYS A 148 -14.40 42.48 14.84
C LYS A 148 -13.22 41.65 14.30
N LEU A 149 -12.00 42.09 14.55
CA LEU A 149 -10.77 41.42 14.08
C LEU A 149 -10.54 40.08 14.80
N ASP A 150 -10.81 40.03 16.11
CA ASP A 150 -10.71 38.81 16.91
C ASP A 150 -11.72 37.77 16.44
N LYS A 151 -12.99 38.16 16.22
CA LYS A 151 -14.01 37.24 15.70
C LYS A 151 -13.60 36.63 14.35
N MET A 152 -12.96 37.40 13.48
CA MET A 152 -12.43 36.88 12.20
C MET A 152 -11.23 35.94 12.42
N THR A 153 -10.33 36.31 13.33
CA THR A 153 -9.13 35.51 13.65
C THR A 153 -9.50 34.16 14.29
N GLU A 154 -10.47 34.16 15.21
CA GLU A 154 -11.03 32.96 15.84
C GLU A 154 -11.66 32.06 14.78
N TYR A 155 -12.51 32.60 13.90
CA TYR A 155 -13.14 31.84 12.83
C TYR A 155 -12.13 31.21 11.87
N VAL A 156 -11.07 31.95 11.47
CA VAL A 156 -9.99 31.40 10.63
C VAL A 156 -9.23 30.28 11.35
N THR A 157 -8.98 30.44 12.65
CA THR A 157 -8.24 29.46 13.46
C THR A 157 -9.05 28.18 13.66
N GLU A 158 -10.33 28.30 14.02
CA GLU A 158 -11.27 27.19 14.19
C GLU A 158 -11.41 26.39 12.89
N LEU A 159 -11.72 27.08 11.78
CA LEU A 159 -11.79 26.44 10.46
C LEU A 159 -10.49 25.74 10.09
N THR A 160 -9.33 26.37 10.30
CA THR A 160 -8.03 25.76 9.97
C THR A 160 -7.79 24.49 10.79
N SER A 161 -8.18 24.49 12.07
CA SER A 161 -8.02 23.37 13.00
C SER A 161 -8.94 22.20 12.66
N GLU A 162 -10.25 22.43 12.56
CA GLU A 162 -11.25 21.41 12.23
C GLU A 162 -10.90 20.72 10.90
N LEU A 163 -10.47 21.52 9.94
CA LEU A 163 -10.19 21.06 8.61
C LEU A 163 -8.87 20.29 8.49
N THR A 164 -7.83 20.72 9.22
CA THR A 164 -6.57 19.96 9.31
C THR A 164 -6.83 18.60 9.98
N SER A 165 -7.71 18.56 10.98
CA SER A 165 -8.16 17.32 11.62
C SER A 165 -8.93 16.42 10.65
N GLU A 166 -9.88 16.96 9.88
CA GLU A 166 -10.65 16.23 8.87
C GLU A 166 -9.75 15.69 7.75
N LEU A 167 -8.82 16.50 7.22
CA LEU A 167 -7.85 16.06 6.22
C LEU A 167 -6.96 14.93 6.75
N THR A 168 -6.52 15.03 8.01
CA THR A 168 -5.71 13.99 8.65
C THR A 168 -6.52 12.70 8.80
N SER A 169 -7.77 12.81 9.24
CA SER A 169 -8.70 11.67 9.36
C SER A 169 -8.99 11.01 8.02
N ARG A 170 -9.26 11.78 6.95
CA ARG A 170 -9.48 11.27 5.59
C ARG A 170 -8.24 10.60 5.02
N LYS A 171 -7.04 11.16 5.20
CA LYS A 171 -5.78 10.52 4.79
C LYS A 171 -5.56 9.19 5.52
N LYS A 172 -5.85 9.14 6.83
CA LYS A 172 -5.75 7.91 7.62
C LYS A 172 -6.78 6.87 7.15
N GLN A 173 -8.02 7.28 6.91
CA GLN A 173 -9.09 6.44 6.39
C GLN A 173 -8.74 5.87 5.01
N TYR A 174 -8.22 6.69 4.10
CA TYR A 174 -7.76 6.26 2.79
C TYR A 174 -6.67 5.20 2.88
N SER A 175 -5.63 5.43 3.69
CA SER A 175 -4.56 4.45 3.90
C SER A 175 -5.10 3.12 4.41
N TYR A 176 -6.01 3.16 5.40
CA TYR A 176 -6.65 1.96 5.94
C TYR A 176 -7.41 1.16 4.86
N TYR A 177 -8.28 1.82 4.08
CA TYR A 177 -9.06 1.13 3.05
C TYR A 177 -8.21 0.64 1.88
N ARG A 178 -7.20 1.43 1.48
CA ARG A 178 -6.21 1.01 0.47
C ARG A 178 -5.53 -0.29 0.88
N ASP A 179 -5.02 -0.35 2.11
CA ASP A 179 -4.29 -1.50 2.58
C ASP A 179 -5.23 -2.71 2.72
N LYS A 180 -6.43 -2.52 3.28
CA LYS A 180 -7.46 -3.56 3.40
C LYS A 180 -7.83 -4.18 2.04
N LEU A 181 -8.07 -3.37 1.02
CA LEU A 181 -8.43 -3.83 -0.33
C LEU A 181 -7.30 -4.60 -1.04
N LEU A 182 -6.06 -4.49 -0.56
CA LEU A 182 -4.89 -5.14 -1.13
C LEU A 182 -4.40 -6.36 -0.32
N LEU A 183 -5.05 -6.68 0.82
CA LEU A 183 -4.67 -7.76 1.73
C LEU A 183 -5.40 -9.09 1.46
N PHE A 184 -6.65 -9.05 0.97
CA PHE A 184 -7.44 -10.23 0.60
C PHE A 184 -7.58 -11.30 1.72
N GLU A 185 -7.60 -10.91 3.00
CA GLU A 185 -7.48 -11.82 4.16
C GLU A 185 -8.44 -13.03 4.15
N ASP A 186 -9.66 -12.87 3.62
CA ASP A 186 -10.68 -13.93 3.54
C ASP A 186 -10.67 -14.72 2.22
N GLU A 187 -9.86 -14.32 1.24
CA GLU A 187 -9.85 -14.89 -0.13
C GLU A 187 -8.50 -15.54 -0.49
N VAL A 188 -7.52 -15.49 0.40
CA VAL A 188 -6.18 -16.04 0.15
C VAL A 188 -6.18 -17.55 0.34
N TYR A 189 -5.69 -18.26 -0.67
CA TYR A 189 -5.45 -19.69 -0.61
C TYR A 189 -4.51 -20.07 0.55
N GLN A 190 -4.96 -21.00 1.40
CA GLN A 190 -4.16 -21.58 2.49
C GLN A 190 -4.04 -23.09 2.30
N VAL A 191 -2.85 -23.62 2.56
CA VAL A 191 -2.56 -25.06 2.40
C VAL A 191 -2.67 -25.76 3.75
N GLU A 192 -3.65 -26.66 3.88
CA GLU A 192 -3.69 -27.63 4.97
C GLU A 192 -3.13 -28.97 4.47
N TRP A 193 -2.17 -29.55 5.18
CA TRP A 193 -1.58 -30.84 4.83
C TRP A 193 -2.19 -31.96 5.67
N LYS A 194 -2.76 -32.96 5.02
CA LYS A 194 -3.32 -34.17 5.65
C LYS A 194 -2.64 -35.42 5.13
N THR A 195 -2.79 -36.55 5.83
CA THR A 195 -2.39 -37.85 5.28
C THR A 195 -3.48 -38.42 4.39
N LEU A 196 -3.14 -39.35 3.49
CA LEU A 196 -4.16 -40.08 2.71
C LEU A 196 -5.15 -40.81 3.61
N LEU A 197 -4.72 -41.28 4.78
CA LEU A 197 -5.63 -41.88 5.76
C LEU A 197 -6.67 -40.87 6.27
N ASP A 198 -6.27 -39.63 6.56
CA ASP A 198 -7.16 -38.59 7.12
C ASP A 198 -8.21 -38.08 6.12
N VAL A 199 -7.98 -38.26 4.81
CA VAL A 199 -8.92 -37.86 3.74
C VAL A 199 -9.74 -39.04 3.20
N SER A 200 -9.63 -40.21 3.83
CA SER A 200 -10.26 -41.45 3.35
C SER A 200 -11.23 -42.02 4.38
N LYS A 201 -12.37 -42.52 3.91
CA LYS A 201 -13.27 -43.35 4.72
C LYS A 201 -12.61 -44.68 5.06
N LYS A 202 -11.87 -45.24 4.11
CA LYS A 202 -11.26 -46.56 4.22
C LYS A 202 -10.07 -46.71 3.29
N VAL A 203 -8.96 -47.22 3.84
CA VAL A 203 -7.75 -47.57 3.07
C VAL A 203 -7.37 -49.01 3.35
N THR A 204 -7.48 -49.89 2.35
CA THR A 204 -7.27 -51.34 2.51
C THR A 204 -6.52 -51.96 1.35
N SER A 205 -5.64 -52.92 1.65
CA SER A 205 -5.13 -53.83 0.64
C SER A 205 -6.21 -54.82 0.21
N GLY A 206 -6.19 -55.23 -1.05
CA GLY A 206 -7.04 -56.32 -1.56
C GLY A 206 -6.66 -57.70 -1.03
N GLY A 207 -7.18 -58.73 -1.69
CA GLY A 207 -6.95 -60.12 -1.34
C GLY A 207 -7.07 -61.05 -2.54
N THR A 208 -6.35 -62.17 -2.47
CA THR A 208 -6.33 -63.17 -3.54
C THR A 208 -7.01 -64.44 -3.06
N PRO A 209 -8.11 -64.88 -3.71
CA PRO A 209 -8.70 -66.18 -3.47
C PRO A 209 -7.71 -67.31 -3.80
N ASP A 210 -7.87 -68.47 -3.16
CA ASP A 210 -7.00 -69.62 -3.44
C ASP A 210 -7.14 -70.05 -4.91
N ARG A 211 -6.04 -69.94 -5.67
CA ARG A 211 -6.00 -70.27 -7.11
C ARG A 211 -6.26 -71.74 -7.39
N SER A 212 -6.07 -72.62 -6.42
CA SER A 212 -6.35 -74.05 -6.58
C SER A 212 -7.85 -74.36 -6.52
N ASN A 213 -8.65 -73.47 -5.93
CA ASN A 213 -10.10 -73.62 -5.89
C ASN A 213 -10.76 -72.93 -7.10
N SER A 214 -11.02 -73.72 -8.13
CA SER A 214 -11.67 -73.24 -9.36
C SER A 214 -13.07 -72.64 -9.14
N LEU A 215 -13.78 -72.99 -8.05
CA LEU A 215 -15.11 -72.44 -7.73
C LEU A 215 -15.07 -70.95 -7.37
N TYR A 216 -13.89 -70.41 -7.02
CA TYR A 216 -13.74 -69.01 -6.65
C TYR A 216 -13.62 -68.06 -7.84
N TYR A 217 -13.42 -68.57 -9.06
CA TYR A 217 -13.11 -67.76 -10.25
C TYR A 217 -14.17 -67.92 -11.35
N GLY A 218 -14.29 -66.92 -12.22
CA GLY A 218 -15.22 -66.94 -13.37
C GLY A 218 -16.66 -66.56 -13.04
N GLY A 219 -16.88 -65.84 -11.95
CA GLY A 219 -18.19 -65.30 -11.57
C GLY A 219 -18.48 -63.92 -12.17
N SER A 220 -19.40 -63.17 -11.55
CA SER A 220 -19.81 -61.83 -11.99
C SER A 220 -19.09 -60.69 -11.26
N ILE A 221 -18.28 -60.96 -10.24
CA ILE A 221 -17.61 -59.93 -9.43
C ILE A 221 -16.26 -59.58 -10.07
N PRO A 222 -16.05 -58.35 -10.55
CA PRO A 222 -14.78 -57.92 -11.15
C PRO A 222 -13.61 -58.07 -10.16
N TRP A 223 -12.50 -58.67 -10.60
CA TRP A 223 -11.30 -58.85 -9.78
C TRP A 223 -10.06 -58.31 -10.50
N LEU A 224 -9.67 -57.10 -10.09
CA LEU A 224 -8.57 -56.34 -10.67
C LEU A 224 -7.22 -56.83 -10.13
N ARG A 225 -6.28 -57.08 -11.05
CA ARG A 225 -4.89 -57.34 -10.68
C ARG A 225 -4.05 -56.08 -10.86
N THR A 226 -2.96 -55.99 -10.12
CA THR A 226 -2.03 -54.85 -10.23
C THR A 226 -1.50 -54.61 -11.64
N GLN A 227 -1.35 -55.64 -12.47
CA GLN A 227 -0.88 -55.47 -13.86
C GLN A 227 -1.81 -54.60 -14.71
N GLU A 228 -3.08 -54.50 -14.34
CA GLU A 228 -4.11 -53.73 -15.06
C GLU A 228 -4.17 -52.26 -14.60
N VAL A 229 -3.44 -51.90 -13.53
CA VAL A 229 -3.37 -50.52 -13.01
C VAL A 229 -2.32 -49.72 -13.78
N ASP A 230 -2.77 -48.79 -14.62
CA ASP A 230 -1.89 -47.96 -15.45
C ASP A 230 -2.48 -46.57 -15.77
N PHE A 231 -2.45 -45.64 -14.80
CA PHE A 231 -2.88 -44.24 -14.95
C PHE A 231 -4.19 -44.07 -15.72
N ARG A 232 -5.18 -44.89 -15.35
CA ARG A 232 -6.43 -45.01 -16.10
C ARG A 232 -7.64 -45.17 -15.22
N GLU A 233 -8.79 -44.95 -15.84
CA GLU A 233 -10.08 -45.38 -15.31
C GLU A 233 -10.34 -46.85 -15.64
N ILE A 234 -10.84 -47.57 -14.65
CA ILE A 234 -11.09 -49.00 -14.69
C ILE A 234 -12.60 -49.20 -14.74
N HIS A 235 -13.11 -49.54 -15.92
CA HIS A 235 -14.53 -49.78 -16.18
C HIS A 235 -14.87 -51.27 -16.27
N ASP A 236 -13.85 -52.12 -16.35
CA ASP A 236 -13.89 -53.58 -16.41
C ASP A 236 -12.57 -54.19 -15.91
N THR A 237 -12.54 -55.52 -15.72
CA THR A 237 -11.35 -56.28 -15.31
C THR A 237 -11.21 -57.53 -16.18
N GLU A 238 -9.98 -57.97 -16.42
CA GLU A 238 -9.72 -59.18 -17.22
C GLU A 238 -10.24 -60.47 -16.56
N LEU A 239 -10.29 -60.48 -15.23
CA LEU A 239 -10.73 -61.62 -14.42
C LEU A 239 -11.88 -61.24 -13.51
N SER A 240 -12.63 -62.25 -13.10
CA SER A 240 -13.71 -62.14 -12.15
C SER A 240 -13.69 -63.28 -11.13
N ILE A 241 -14.30 -63.03 -9.97
CA ILE A 241 -14.49 -64.01 -8.91
C ILE A 241 -15.99 -64.26 -8.67
N THR A 242 -16.30 -65.36 -8.01
CA THR A 242 -17.67 -65.70 -7.59
C THR A 242 -18.00 -65.09 -6.23
N GLU A 243 -19.29 -65.02 -5.89
CA GLU A 243 -19.76 -64.65 -4.53
C GLU A 243 -19.12 -65.54 -3.46
N GLU A 244 -18.95 -66.84 -3.75
CA GLU A 244 -18.28 -67.78 -2.86
C GLU A 244 -16.80 -67.43 -2.67
N GLY A 245 -16.13 -67.02 -3.75
CA GLY A 245 -14.76 -66.54 -3.72
C GLY A 245 -14.59 -65.24 -2.93
N LEU A 246 -15.56 -64.32 -2.97
CA LEU A 246 -15.56 -63.12 -2.14
C LEU A 246 -15.80 -63.46 -0.65
N ALA A 247 -16.80 -64.28 -0.36
CA ALA A 247 -17.20 -64.61 1.01
C ALA A 247 -16.16 -65.46 1.77
N ASN A 248 -15.43 -66.34 1.07
CA ASN A 248 -14.50 -67.32 1.67
C ASN A 248 -13.02 -67.04 1.36
N SER A 249 -12.67 -65.80 1.00
CA SER A 249 -11.28 -65.39 0.83
C SER A 249 -10.95 -64.09 1.53
N SER A 250 -9.71 -63.61 1.34
CA SER A 250 -9.27 -62.29 1.81
C SER A 250 -9.68 -61.15 0.89
N ALA A 251 -10.35 -61.44 -0.23
CA ALA A 251 -10.87 -60.42 -1.15
C ALA A 251 -11.83 -59.49 -0.42
N LYS A 252 -11.87 -58.23 -0.85
CA LYS A 252 -12.69 -57.19 -0.21
C LYS A 252 -13.45 -56.45 -1.29
N TRP A 253 -14.71 -56.15 -0.99
CA TRP A 253 -15.52 -55.25 -1.79
C TRP A 253 -14.97 -53.83 -1.70
N ILE A 254 -14.72 -53.23 -2.86
CA ILE A 254 -14.23 -51.87 -3.03
C ILE A 254 -15.28 -51.08 -3.80
N GLU A 255 -15.68 -49.95 -3.23
CA GLU A 255 -16.71 -49.09 -3.81
C GLU A 255 -16.25 -48.39 -5.09
N LYS A 256 -17.24 -48.03 -5.91
CA LYS A 256 -17.01 -47.17 -7.07
C LYS A 256 -16.35 -45.85 -6.64
N ASN A 257 -15.48 -45.34 -7.51
CA ASN A 257 -14.63 -44.16 -7.37
C ASN A 257 -13.45 -44.31 -6.40
N ALA A 258 -13.20 -45.51 -5.85
CA ALA A 258 -11.98 -45.75 -5.10
C ALA A 258 -10.73 -45.51 -5.96
N VAL A 259 -9.73 -44.85 -5.38
CA VAL A 259 -8.41 -44.64 -5.98
C VAL A 259 -7.53 -45.84 -5.63
N ILE A 260 -6.93 -46.47 -6.64
CA ILE A 260 -6.17 -47.71 -6.50
C ILE A 260 -4.71 -47.44 -6.80
N VAL A 261 -3.81 -47.83 -5.89
CA VAL A 261 -2.35 -47.73 -6.08
C VAL A 261 -1.76 -49.14 -6.14
N ALA A 262 -1.04 -49.45 -7.22
CA ALA A 262 -0.28 -50.69 -7.33
C ALA A 262 0.96 -50.61 -6.42
N MET A 263 1.04 -51.47 -5.41
CA MET A 263 2.10 -51.41 -4.41
C MET A 263 3.44 -52.01 -4.90
N TYR A 264 3.38 -52.98 -5.82
CA TYR A 264 4.55 -53.67 -6.36
C TYR A 264 4.24 -54.38 -7.68
N GLY A 265 5.29 -54.84 -8.36
CA GLY A 265 5.24 -55.47 -9.68
C GLY A 265 5.61 -54.49 -10.80
N ALA A 266 5.36 -54.87 -12.07
CA ALA A 266 5.70 -54.07 -13.24
C ALA A 266 5.04 -52.68 -13.26
N THR A 267 3.94 -52.53 -12.53
CA THR A 267 3.13 -51.31 -12.40
C THR A 267 3.30 -50.65 -11.03
N ALA A 268 4.36 -50.94 -10.27
CA ALA A 268 4.59 -50.36 -8.94
C ALA A 268 4.45 -48.82 -8.96
N ALA A 269 3.74 -48.29 -7.95
CA ALA A 269 3.34 -46.90 -7.75
C ALA A 269 2.32 -46.32 -8.76
N LYS A 270 1.94 -47.05 -9.81
CA LYS A 270 0.91 -46.58 -10.75
C LYS A 270 -0.45 -46.50 -10.07
N VAL A 271 -1.27 -45.56 -10.52
CA VAL A 271 -2.56 -45.22 -9.92
C VAL A 271 -3.69 -45.49 -10.91
N GLY A 272 -4.86 -45.90 -10.44
CA GLY A 272 -6.08 -46.03 -11.23
C GLY A 272 -7.32 -45.61 -10.45
N ILE A 273 -8.45 -45.44 -11.15
CA ILE A 273 -9.74 -45.13 -10.54
C ILE A 273 -10.73 -46.26 -10.87
N ALA A 274 -11.32 -46.88 -9.85
CA ALA A 274 -12.42 -47.82 -10.04
C ALA A 274 -13.69 -47.07 -10.47
N LYS A 275 -14.18 -47.28 -11.70
CA LYS A 275 -15.46 -46.70 -12.17
C LYS A 275 -16.65 -47.65 -12.04
N ILE A 276 -16.36 -48.86 -11.60
CA ILE A 276 -17.30 -49.89 -11.18
C ILE A 276 -16.89 -50.38 -9.78
N PRO A 277 -17.84 -50.85 -8.95
CA PRO A 277 -17.49 -51.64 -7.77
C PRO A 277 -16.72 -52.88 -8.19
N LEU A 278 -15.64 -53.20 -7.46
CA LEU A 278 -14.75 -54.31 -7.81
C LEU A 278 -14.05 -54.87 -6.58
N THR A 279 -13.28 -55.94 -6.79
CA THR A 279 -12.37 -56.53 -5.81
C THR A 279 -10.95 -56.48 -6.39
N THR A 280 -9.91 -56.49 -5.56
CA THR A 280 -8.52 -56.43 -6.05
C THR A 280 -7.65 -57.51 -5.42
N ASN A 281 -6.54 -57.85 -6.08
CA ASN A 281 -5.50 -58.67 -5.47
C ASN A 281 -4.78 -57.96 -4.30
N GLN A 282 -3.95 -58.69 -3.55
CA GLN A 282 -3.24 -58.15 -2.37
C GLN A 282 -2.15 -57.13 -2.68
N ALA A 283 -1.83 -56.94 -3.97
CA ALA A 283 -0.82 -56.01 -4.44
C ALA A 283 -1.41 -54.62 -4.72
N CYS A 284 -2.73 -54.46 -4.73
CA CYS A 284 -3.41 -53.17 -4.81
C CYS A 284 -3.69 -52.60 -3.41
N CYS A 285 -3.44 -51.31 -3.23
CA CYS A 285 -3.94 -50.51 -2.12
C CYS A 285 -5.15 -49.70 -2.61
N ASN A 286 -6.31 -49.90 -1.99
CA ASN A 286 -7.56 -49.27 -2.35
C ASN A 286 -7.90 -48.16 -1.36
N ILE A 287 -8.16 -46.96 -1.89
CA ILE A 287 -8.42 -45.74 -1.15
C ILE A 287 -9.85 -45.29 -1.46
N GLU A 288 -10.78 -45.56 -0.54
CA GLU A 288 -12.14 -45.04 -0.58
C GLU A 288 -12.13 -43.64 0.06
N VAL A 289 -12.13 -42.61 -0.79
CA VAL A 289 -11.97 -41.20 -0.38
C VAL A 289 -13.23 -40.70 0.33
N ASP A 290 -13.05 -39.86 1.34
CA ASP A 290 -14.16 -39.15 1.97
C ASP A 290 -14.52 -37.89 1.18
N GLU A 291 -15.61 -37.93 0.41
CA GLU A 291 -16.06 -36.83 -0.45
C GLU A 291 -16.41 -35.54 0.32
N ASP A 292 -16.65 -35.62 1.63
CA ASP A 292 -16.85 -34.44 2.47
C ASP A 292 -15.53 -33.69 2.75
N ILE A 293 -14.39 -34.34 2.50
CA ILE A 293 -13.03 -33.83 2.75
C ILE A 293 -12.26 -33.62 1.44
N ALA A 294 -12.30 -34.61 0.54
CA ALA A 294 -11.54 -34.59 -0.69
C ALA A 294 -12.29 -35.22 -1.88
N ASN A 295 -12.10 -34.63 -3.06
CA ASN A 295 -12.58 -35.18 -4.32
C ASN A 295 -11.66 -36.33 -4.77
N TYR A 296 -12.20 -37.52 -5.03
CA TYR A 296 -11.41 -38.68 -5.43
C TYR A 296 -10.57 -38.47 -6.70
N ARG A 297 -11.04 -37.66 -7.67
CA ARG A 297 -10.25 -37.32 -8.88
C ARG A 297 -9.07 -36.41 -8.52
N TYR A 298 -9.25 -35.51 -7.55
CA TYR A 298 -8.15 -34.70 -7.05
C TYR A 298 -7.07 -35.57 -6.40
N VAL A 299 -7.47 -36.53 -5.56
CA VAL A 299 -6.54 -37.52 -4.97
C VAL A 299 -5.81 -38.33 -6.04
N TYR A 300 -6.53 -38.77 -7.08
CA TYR A 300 -5.92 -39.46 -8.24
C TYR A 300 -4.85 -38.60 -8.94
N HIS A 301 -5.16 -37.34 -9.25
CA HIS A 301 -4.23 -36.41 -9.90
C HIS A 301 -3.00 -36.14 -9.04
N TRP A 302 -3.19 -35.97 -7.72
CA TRP A 302 -2.09 -35.76 -6.78
C TRP A 302 -1.15 -36.98 -6.71
N LEU A 303 -1.69 -38.19 -6.61
CA LEU A 303 -0.86 -39.40 -6.56
C LEU A 303 -0.17 -39.69 -7.88
N THR A 304 -0.83 -39.41 -9.00
CA THR A 304 -0.25 -39.53 -10.34
C THR A 304 0.92 -38.55 -10.51
N TYR A 305 0.76 -37.30 -10.08
CA TYR A 305 1.84 -36.30 -10.08
C TYR A 305 3.03 -36.74 -9.23
N ASN A 306 2.77 -37.35 -8.06
CA ASN A 306 3.81 -37.81 -7.15
C ASN A 306 4.30 -39.24 -7.43
N TYR A 307 4.07 -39.78 -8.63
CA TYR A 307 4.43 -41.15 -8.98
C TYR A 307 5.90 -41.49 -8.67
N GLU A 308 6.85 -40.63 -9.07
CA GLU A 308 8.28 -40.89 -8.82
C GLU A 308 8.62 -40.87 -7.33
N ILE A 309 7.99 -39.98 -6.55
CA ILE A 309 8.15 -39.94 -5.10
C ILE A 309 7.60 -41.21 -4.48
N LEU A 310 6.37 -41.61 -4.83
CA LEU A 310 5.76 -42.86 -4.36
C LEU A 310 6.62 -44.07 -4.71
N LYS A 311 7.14 -44.14 -5.93
CA LYS A 311 8.01 -45.22 -6.41
C LYS A 311 9.33 -45.30 -5.62
N SER A 312 9.95 -44.15 -5.35
CA SER A 312 11.20 -44.08 -4.57
C SER A 312 11.04 -44.45 -3.09
N MET A 313 9.81 -44.45 -2.54
CA MET A 313 9.54 -44.90 -1.18
C MET A 313 9.67 -46.43 -1.02
N GLY A 314 9.78 -47.17 -2.13
CA GLY A 314 9.95 -48.62 -2.13
C GLY A 314 11.19 -49.07 -1.33
N GLN A 315 11.03 -50.13 -0.53
CA GLN A 315 12.11 -50.67 0.31
C GLN A 315 12.42 -52.14 0.00
N GLY A 316 13.64 -52.58 0.33
CA GLY A 316 14.11 -53.95 0.12
C GLY A 316 14.62 -54.23 -1.30
N SER A 317 15.03 -55.47 -1.57
CA SER A 317 15.66 -55.87 -2.85
C SER A 317 14.76 -55.73 -4.08
N GLN A 318 13.43 -55.68 -3.89
CA GLN A 318 12.44 -55.47 -4.94
C GLN A 318 11.86 -54.04 -4.97
N SER A 319 12.26 -53.17 -4.03
CA SER A 319 11.76 -51.79 -3.92
C SER A 319 10.23 -51.69 -3.90
N ASN A 320 9.57 -52.52 -3.07
CA ASN A 320 8.11 -52.58 -2.98
C ASN A 320 7.57 -51.50 -2.02
N ILE A 321 6.41 -50.92 -2.35
CA ILE A 321 5.64 -50.03 -1.47
C ILE A 321 4.68 -50.90 -0.63
N ASN A 322 4.20 -50.40 0.50
CA ASN A 322 3.15 -51.03 1.28
C ASN A 322 2.01 -50.07 1.63
N ALA A 323 0.87 -50.61 2.06
CA ALA A 323 -0.31 -49.81 2.39
C ALA A 323 -0.08 -48.84 3.55
N GLY A 324 0.82 -49.14 4.49
CA GLY A 324 1.19 -48.24 5.59
C GLY A 324 1.86 -46.97 5.08
N MET A 325 2.80 -47.12 4.15
CA MET A 325 3.46 -45.99 3.48
C MET A 325 2.46 -45.10 2.72
N ILE A 326 1.53 -45.72 1.99
CA ILE A 326 0.48 -45.01 1.26
C ILE A 326 -0.43 -44.25 2.24
N LYS A 327 -0.88 -44.88 3.34
CA LYS A 327 -1.70 -44.22 4.37
C LYS A 327 -1.06 -42.95 4.92
N THR A 328 0.26 -42.96 5.14
CA THR A 328 1.00 -41.81 5.68
C THR A 328 1.43 -40.79 4.62
N PHE A 329 1.22 -41.08 3.33
CA PHE A 329 1.57 -40.15 2.26
C PHE A 329 0.76 -38.87 2.40
N LYS A 330 1.42 -37.73 2.25
CA LYS A 330 0.81 -36.43 2.50
C LYS A 330 0.16 -35.86 1.24
N ILE A 331 -0.97 -35.19 1.43
CA ILE A 331 -1.72 -34.49 0.39
C ILE A 331 -2.13 -33.10 0.90
N PRO A 332 -1.95 -32.04 0.10
CA PRO A 332 -2.53 -30.74 0.40
C PRO A 332 -4.04 -30.81 0.17
N VAL A 333 -4.85 -30.31 1.10
CA VAL A 333 -6.30 -30.39 1.06
C VAL A 333 -6.87 -28.98 1.00
N PRO A 334 -7.00 -28.40 -0.22
CA PRO A 334 -7.68 -27.13 -0.40
C PRO A 334 -9.20 -27.31 -0.22
N SER A 335 -9.98 -26.23 -0.24
CA SER A 335 -11.44 -26.34 -0.19
C SER A 335 -12.00 -27.21 -1.33
N LEU A 336 -13.13 -27.88 -1.12
CA LEU A 336 -13.76 -28.74 -2.15
C LEU A 336 -14.03 -28.00 -3.47
N GLU A 337 -14.30 -26.69 -3.40
CA GLU A 337 -14.46 -25.84 -4.57
C GLU A 337 -13.15 -25.73 -5.38
N ILE A 338 -12.03 -25.44 -4.72
CA ILE A 338 -10.70 -25.37 -5.35
C ILE A 338 -10.31 -26.73 -5.92
N GLN A 339 -10.53 -27.82 -5.16
CA GLN A 339 -10.30 -29.19 -5.66
C GLN A 339 -11.07 -29.45 -6.95
N SER A 340 -12.34 -29.06 -6.99
CA SER A 340 -13.20 -29.24 -8.17
C SER A 340 -12.72 -28.42 -9.38
N ARG A 341 -12.23 -27.19 -9.15
CA ARG A 341 -11.62 -26.36 -10.20
C ARG A 341 -10.33 -26.98 -10.75
N ILE A 342 -9.48 -27.51 -9.88
CA ILE A 342 -8.25 -28.25 -10.28
C ILE A 342 -8.62 -29.44 -11.14
N VAL A 343 -9.56 -30.27 -10.68
CA VAL A 343 -10.05 -31.44 -11.40
C VAL A 343 -10.62 -31.05 -12.77
N GLN A 344 -11.44 -29.99 -12.83
CA GLN A 344 -11.98 -29.48 -14.08
C GLN A 344 -10.88 -29.09 -15.08
N VAL A 345 -9.83 -28.44 -14.63
CA VAL A 345 -8.69 -28.05 -15.48
C VAL A 345 -7.96 -29.29 -15.98
N LEU A 346 -7.54 -30.17 -15.07
CA LEU A 346 -6.72 -31.34 -15.41
C LEU A 346 -7.48 -32.32 -16.31
N ASP A 347 -8.75 -32.61 -16.00
CA ASP A 347 -9.57 -33.50 -16.81
C ASP A 347 -9.87 -32.94 -18.21
N ASN A 348 -10.07 -31.63 -18.31
CA ASN A 348 -10.26 -30.97 -19.62
C ASN A 348 -8.98 -31.07 -20.46
N PHE A 349 -7.80 -30.86 -19.86
CA PHE A 349 -6.54 -31.05 -20.55
C PHE A 349 -6.33 -32.50 -20.98
N ASP A 350 -6.56 -33.47 -20.09
CA ASP A 350 -6.44 -34.90 -20.41
C ASP A 350 -7.38 -35.28 -21.57
N LYS A 351 -8.62 -34.77 -21.57
CA LYS A 351 -9.56 -35.01 -22.66
C LYS A 351 -9.08 -34.43 -23.99
N VAL A 352 -8.51 -33.21 -23.97
CA VAL A 352 -7.99 -32.54 -25.17
C VAL A 352 -6.73 -33.23 -25.70
N CYS A 353 -5.84 -33.70 -24.82
CA CYS A 353 -4.63 -34.42 -25.21
C CYS A 353 -4.90 -35.81 -25.80
N ASN A 354 -6.03 -36.43 -25.44
CA ASN A 354 -6.42 -37.77 -25.89
C ASN A 354 -7.53 -37.76 -26.97
N ASP A 355 -7.94 -36.60 -27.49
CA ASP A 355 -8.93 -36.52 -28.57
C ASP A 355 -8.29 -36.92 -29.92
N LEU A 356 -8.72 -38.08 -30.43
CA LEU A 356 -8.25 -38.68 -31.69
C LEU A 356 -8.61 -37.87 -32.94
N ASN A 357 -9.45 -36.83 -32.83
CA ASN A 357 -9.82 -35.94 -33.94
C ASN A 357 -8.81 -34.81 -34.20
N ILE A 358 -7.76 -34.68 -33.39
CA ILE A 358 -6.68 -33.70 -33.59
C ILE A 358 -5.62 -34.29 -34.54
N GLY A 359 -5.64 -33.86 -35.80
CA GLY A 359 -5.02 -34.57 -36.93
C GLY A 359 -3.49 -34.46 -37.10
N LEU A 360 -2.72 -33.85 -36.19
CA LEU A 360 -1.27 -33.64 -36.37
C LEU A 360 -0.45 -34.10 -35.14
N PRO A 361 0.45 -35.11 -35.28
CA PRO A 361 1.28 -35.62 -34.18
C PRO A 361 2.11 -34.55 -33.45
N LYS A 362 2.59 -33.54 -34.18
CA LYS A 362 3.36 -32.41 -33.61
C LYS A 362 2.52 -31.50 -32.73
N GLU A 363 1.23 -31.35 -33.04
CA GLU A 363 0.30 -30.57 -32.22
C GLU A 363 -0.02 -31.29 -30.92
N ILE A 364 -0.20 -32.62 -30.97
CA ILE A 364 -0.39 -33.47 -29.79
C ILE A 364 0.82 -33.37 -28.85
N GLU A 365 2.04 -33.49 -29.37
CA GLU A 365 3.27 -33.36 -28.58
C GLU A 365 3.39 -31.99 -27.90
N LEU A 366 3.08 -30.90 -28.61
CA LEU A 366 3.11 -29.55 -28.05
C LEU A 366 2.05 -29.36 -26.95
N ARG A 367 0.84 -29.87 -27.16
CA ARG A 367 -0.24 -29.82 -26.14
C ARG A 367 0.10 -30.67 -24.92
N GLN A 368 0.73 -31.83 -25.09
CA GLN A 368 1.22 -32.66 -23.99
C GLN A 368 2.26 -31.93 -23.15
N LYS A 369 3.27 -31.31 -23.78
CA LYS A 369 4.28 -30.49 -23.09
C LYS A 369 3.64 -29.31 -22.34
N GLN A 370 2.67 -28.65 -22.97
CA GLN A 370 1.93 -27.55 -22.35
C GLN A 370 1.11 -28.03 -21.14
N TYR A 371 0.44 -29.17 -21.25
CA TYR A 371 -0.29 -29.80 -20.16
C TYR A 371 0.63 -30.17 -19.00
N GLU A 372 1.75 -30.83 -19.27
CA GLU A 372 2.74 -31.20 -18.25
C GLU A 372 3.23 -29.97 -17.48
N TYR A 373 3.56 -28.89 -18.20
CA TYR A 373 3.96 -27.63 -17.62
C TYR A 373 2.85 -27.06 -16.71
N PHE A 374 1.62 -26.86 -17.22
CA PHE A 374 0.56 -26.27 -16.42
C PHE A 374 0.14 -27.15 -15.23
N ARG A 375 0.13 -28.47 -15.39
CA ARG A 375 -0.17 -29.42 -14.32
C ARG A 375 0.87 -29.31 -13.20
N GLU A 376 2.15 -29.33 -13.55
CA GLU A 376 3.24 -29.20 -12.58
C GLU A 376 3.12 -27.88 -11.80
N LYS A 377 2.92 -26.75 -12.50
CA LYS A 377 2.77 -25.44 -11.84
C LYS A 377 1.52 -25.36 -10.98
N LEU A 378 0.40 -25.90 -11.46
CA LEU A 378 -0.83 -25.92 -10.71
C LEU A 378 -0.65 -26.70 -9.40
N LEU A 379 -0.15 -27.94 -9.47
CA LEU A 379 -0.01 -28.82 -8.31
C LEU A 379 1.11 -28.38 -7.35
N THR A 380 2.17 -27.75 -7.88
CA THR A 380 3.19 -27.11 -7.03
C THR A 380 2.60 -25.92 -6.27
N PHE A 381 1.79 -25.08 -6.93
CA PHE A 381 1.10 -23.98 -6.26
C PHE A 381 0.10 -24.47 -5.21
N VAL A 382 -0.61 -25.58 -5.46
CA VAL A 382 -1.45 -26.22 -4.43
C VAL A 382 -0.65 -26.57 -3.18
N ALA A 383 0.59 -27.07 -3.35
CA ALA A 383 1.44 -27.51 -2.26
C ALA A 383 2.11 -26.36 -1.50
N GLU A 384 2.55 -25.32 -2.20
CA GLU A 384 3.40 -24.26 -1.66
C GLU A 384 2.64 -22.96 -1.35
N GLY A 385 1.56 -22.67 -2.08
CA GLY A 385 0.80 -21.42 -1.97
C GLY A 385 1.55 -20.18 -2.48
N GLU A 386 2.71 -20.35 -3.12
CA GLU A 386 3.51 -19.25 -3.65
C GLU A 386 3.75 -19.40 -5.16
N TYR A 387 3.69 -18.27 -5.86
CA TYR A 387 4.11 -18.21 -7.26
C TYR A 387 5.63 -18.13 -7.33
N THR A 388 6.27 -19.15 -7.91
CA THR A 388 7.74 -19.30 -7.90
C THR A 388 8.40 -19.06 -9.27
N GLU A 389 7.62 -18.89 -10.33
CA GLU A 389 8.17 -18.71 -11.67
C GLU A 389 9.04 -17.45 -11.76
N SER A 390 10.20 -17.62 -12.38
CA SER A 390 11.07 -16.53 -12.84
C SER A 390 10.74 -16.23 -14.31
N ARG A 391 11.02 -15.01 -14.79
CA ARG A 391 10.81 -14.66 -16.20
C ARG A 391 11.64 -15.58 -17.09
N VAL A 392 11.00 -16.57 -17.72
CA VAL A 392 11.57 -17.33 -18.84
C VAL A 392 11.17 -16.56 -20.10
N GLU A 393 12.16 -16.20 -20.93
CA GLU A 393 11.99 -15.28 -22.08
C GLU A 393 11.01 -15.78 -23.17
N GLU A 394 10.49 -17.00 -23.08
CA GLU A 394 9.75 -17.62 -24.18
C GLU A 394 8.24 -17.72 -24.01
N TRP A 395 7.65 -17.48 -22.83
CA TRP A 395 6.19 -17.54 -22.66
C TRP A 395 5.69 -16.35 -21.84
N ASP A 396 4.69 -15.64 -22.37
CA ASP A 396 3.89 -14.72 -21.57
C ASP A 396 3.19 -15.51 -20.46
N ASN A 397 3.71 -15.41 -19.24
CA ASN A 397 3.16 -16.08 -18.06
C ASN A 397 1.73 -15.60 -17.70
N SER A 398 1.14 -14.67 -18.47
CA SER A 398 -0.25 -14.24 -18.32
C SER A 398 -1.25 -15.41 -18.31
N ALA A 399 -1.02 -16.46 -19.10
CA ALA A 399 -1.88 -17.63 -19.13
C ALA A 399 -1.85 -18.42 -17.80
N LEU A 400 -0.64 -18.63 -17.25
CA LEU A 400 -0.47 -19.28 -15.95
C LEU A 400 -1.08 -18.44 -14.82
N ILE A 401 -0.84 -17.12 -14.83
CA ILE A 401 -1.43 -16.20 -13.84
C ILE A 401 -2.96 -16.28 -13.88
N ARG A 402 -3.57 -16.22 -15.07
CA ARG A 402 -5.03 -16.32 -15.24
C ARG A 402 -5.56 -17.65 -14.73
N LEU A 403 -4.86 -18.75 -15.04
CA LEU A 403 -5.23 -20.08 -14.58
C LEU A 403 -5.19 -20.15 -13.05
N LEU A 404 -4.09 -19.75 -12.43
CA LEU A 404 -3.94 -19.76 -10.97
C LEU A 404 -4.98 -18.85 -10.31
N GLN A 405 -5.27 -17.68 -10.88
CA GLN A 405 -6.32 -16.79 -10.36
C GLN A 405 -7.72 -17.38 -10.46
N TRP A 406 -8.01 -18.10 -11.54
CA TRP A 406 -9.29 -18.76 -11.70
C TRP A 406 -9.46 -19.92 -10.71
N VAL A 407 -8.40 -20.69 -10.45
CA VAL A 407 -8.44 -21.80 -9.48
C VAL A 407 -8.46 -21.30 -8.04
N PHE A 408 -7.53 -20.40 -7.66
CA PHE A 408 -7.23 -20.06 -6.27
C PHE A 408 -7.69 -18.67 -5.83
N GLY A 409 -8.18 -17.82 -6.74
CA GLY A 409 -8.46 -16.42 -6.44
C GLY A 409 -7.19 -15.56 -6.44
N PRO A 410 -7.08 -14.51 -5.60
CA PRO A 410 -5.90 -13.67 -5.52
C PRO A 410 -4.63 -14.46 -5.17
N ILE A 411 -3.60 -14.36 -6.02
CA ILE A 411 -2.34 -15.11 -5.84
C ILE A 411 -1.22 -14.23 -5.28
N ARG A 412 -0.39 -14.77 -4.39
CA ARG A 412 0.77 -14.05 -3.86
C ARG A 412 1.94 -14.08 -4.85
N VAL A 413 2.43 -12.90 -5.23
CA VAL A 413 3.54 -12.74 -6.18
C VAL A 413 4.52 -11.65 -5.73
N LYS A 414 5.71 -11.63 -6.34
CA LYS A 414 6.66 -10.51 -6.26
C LYS A 414 6.55 -9.62 -7.49
N VAL A 415 6.81 -8.32 -7.34
CA VAL A 415 6.77 -7.35 -8.46
C VAL A 415 7.65 -7.81 -9.62
N GLY A 416 8.89 -8.22 -9.36
CA GLY A 416 9.82 -8.63 -10.41
C GLY A 416 9.43 -9.91 -11.18
N GLN A 417 8.47 -10.69 -10.67
CA GLN A 417 7.95 -11.88 -11.35
C GLN A 417 6.90 -11.55 -12.40
N VAL A 418 6.20 -10.43 -12.24
CA VAL A 418 5.02 -10.09 -13.05
C VAL A 418 5.13 -8.73 -13.74
N VAL A 419 6.13 -7.91 -13.39
CA VAL A 419 6.40 -6.60 -13.99
C VAL A 419 7.84 -6.53 -14.48
N ASN A 420 8.03 -5.97 -15.67
CA ASN A 420 9.36 -5.62 -16.15
C ASN A 420 9.74 -4.19 -15.70
N LEU A 421 10.67 -4.08 -14.77
CA LEU A 421 11.20 -2.78 -14.34
C LEU A 421 12.20 -2.24 -15.37
N GLN A 422 11.80 -1.21 -16.10
CA GLN A 422 12.64 -0.56 -17.10
C GLN A 422 13.30 0.71 -16.55
N ARG A 423 14.63 0.75 -16.55
CA ARG A 423 15.38 1.95 -16.19
C ARG A 423 15.21 3.05 -17.23
N GLY A 424 15.04 4.29 -16.79
CA GLY A 424 14.99 5.45 -17.67
C GLY A 424 16.35 5.80 -18.29
N LYS A 425 16.35 6.84 -19.13
CA LYS A 425 17.52 7.29 -19.90
C LYS A 425 18.00 8.64 -19.40
N ARG A 426 19.30 8.78 -19.17
CA ARG A 426 19.89 10.02 -18.65
C ARG A 426 19.65 11.20 -19.58
N LEU A 427 19.24 12.33 -19.01
CA LEU A 427 19.21 13.65 -19.64
C LEU A 427 20.04 14.63 -18.81
N VAL A 428 20.63 15.64 -19.46
CA VAL A 428 21.34 16.71 -18.75
C VAL A 428 20.54 18.00 -18.74
N ARG A 429 20.70 18.81 -17.68
CA ARG A 429 19.91 20.02 -17.44
C ARG A 429 19.95 21.04 -18.59
N LYS A 430 21.03 21.07 -19.38
CA LYS A 430 21.16 21.95 -20.55
C LYS A 430 20.18 21.60 -21.69
N GLN A 431 19.61 20.40 -21.68
CA GLN A 431 18.64 19.94 -22.69
C GLN A 431 17.19 20.22 -22.28
N LEU A 432 16.97 20.75 -21.07
CA LEU A 432 15.63 20.90 -20.49
C LEU A 432 15.13 22.34 -20.63
N THR A 433 13.83 22.48 -20.86
CA THR A 433 13.11 23.75 -20.81
C THR A 433 12.37 23.91 -19.49
N THR A 434 12.02 25.15 -19.14
CA THR A 434 11.24 25.47 -17.93
C THR A 434 9.73 25.23 -18.11
N SER A 435 9.26 25.10 -19.35
CA SER A 435 7.87 24.80 -19.70
C SER A 435 7.83 23.87 -20.93
N GLY A 436 6.80 23.04 -21.01
CA GLY A 436 6.59 22.08 -22.09
C GLY A 436 5.49 21.07 -21.76
N SER A 437 5.22 20.14 -22.67
CA SER A 437 4.17 19.13 -22.53
C SER A 437 4.67 17.80 -21.95
N VAL A 438 5.97 17.50 -22.05
CA VAL A 438 6.57 16.24 -21.60
C VAL A 438 7.42 16.49 -20.35
N PRO A 439 6.92 16.18 -19.14
CA PRO A 439 7.68 16.35 -17.91
C PRO A 439 8.84 15.34 -17.84
N VAL A 440 9.97 15.78 -17.27
CA VAL A 440 11.13 14.91 -17.01
C VAL A 440 11.22 14.60 -15.53
N TYR A 441 11.03 13.35 -15.15
CA TYR A 441 11.21 12.89 -13.77
C TYR A 441 12.61 12.28 -13.59
N GLN A 442 13.31 12.67 -12.52
CA GLN A 442 14.63 12.13 -12.19
C GLN A 442 14.78 11.80 -10.71
N ASN A 443 14.83 12.81 -9.86
CA ASN A 443 15.22 12.67 -8.45
C ASN A 443 14.10 13.03 -7.46
N SER A 444 12.90 13.37 -7.95
CA SER A 444 11.70 13.63 -7.16
C SER A 444 10.45 13.49 -8.03
N LEU A 445 9.27 13.51 -7.39
CA LEU A 445 7.99 13.63 -8.11
C LEU A 445 7.74 15.01 -8.73
N ALA A 446 8.54 16.02 -8.41
CA ALA A 446 8.52 17.28 -9.14
C ALA A 446 9.35 17.12 -10.44
N PRO A 447 8.81 17.51 -11.61
CA PRO A 447 9.57 17.48 -12.85
C PRO A 447 10.84 18.34 -12.74
N LEU A 448 11.97 17.81 -13.19
CA LEU A 448 13.24 18.54 -13.28
C LEU A 448 13.18 19.68 -14.31
N GLY A 449 12.31 19.51 -15.30
CA GLY A 449 12.06 20.40 -16.43
C GLY A 449 11.22 19.65 -17.45
N TYR A 450 11.18 20.17 -18.67
CA TYR A 450 10.44 19.58 -19.77
C TYR A 450 11.38 19.25 -20.93
N TYR A 451 11.00 18.25 -21.72
CA TYR A 451 11.74 17.82 -22.91
C TYR A 451 10.81 17.72 -24.12
N THR A 452 11.38 17.65 -25.32
CA THR A 452 10.60 17.61 -26.57
C THR A 452 10.06 16.22 -26.88
N GLU A 453 10.71 15.18 -26.36
CA GLU A 453 10.37 13.78 -26.61
C GLU A 453 10.02 13.06 -25.31
N SER A 454 9.18 12.04 -25.39
CA SER A 454 8.90 11.11 -24.30
C SER A 454 9.63 9.78 -24.53
N ASN A 455 10.04 9.12 -23.46
CA ASN A 455 10.51 7.73 -23.51
C ASN A 455 9.55 6.76 -22.81
N ARG A 456 8.47 7.28 -22.26
CA ARG A 456 7.38 6.56 -21.61
C ARG A 456 6.06 7.17 -22.01
N VAL A 457 5.09 6.30 -22.24
CA VAL A 457 3.72 6.69 -22.55
C VAL A 457 2.97 7.09 -21.28
N LYS A 458 1.86 7.79 -21.47
CA LYS A 458 0.89 8.07 -20.41
C LYS A 458 0.36 6.79 -19.76
N ASN A 459 -0.21 6.97 -18.58
CA ASN A 459 -0.79 5.93 -17.73
C ASN A 459 0.25 4.90 -17.23
N THR A 460 1.48 5.36 -16.99
CA THR A 460 2.58 4.51 -16.52
C THR A 460 3.04 4.91 -15.12
N SER A 461 3.22 3.90 -14.28
CA SER A 461 3.73 3.98 -12.93
C SER A 461 5.26 4.01 -12.92
N PHE A 462 5.83 4.72 -11.95
CA PHE A 462 7.27 4.81 -11.81
C PHE A 462 7.70 4.97 -10.35
N VAL A 463 8.98 4.67 -10.10
CA VAL A 463 9.63 4.78 -8.79
C VAL A 463 10.87 5.64 -8.93
N ILE A 464 10.99 6.64 -8.07
CA ILE A 464 12.21 7.45 -7.93
C ILE A 464 13.23 6.63 -7.14
N CYS A 465 14.45 6.48 -7.68
CA CYS A 465 15.50 5.66 -7.08
C CYS A 465 16.73 6.44 -6.61
N ALA A 466 16.79 7.75 -6.85
CA ALA A 466 17.81 8.64 -6.29
C ALA A 466 17.22 9.97 -5.81
N GLY A 467 17.85 10.61 -4.82
CA GLY A 467 17.33 11.86 -4.24
C GLY A 467 16.15 11.54 -3.32
N ALA A 468 14.92 11.79 -3.78
CA ALA A 468 13.68 11.36 -3.12
C ALA A 468 13.41 9.87 -3.38
N ALA A 469 14.40 9.03 -3.11
CA ALA A 469 14.35 7.61 -3.37
C ALA A 469 13.21 6.94 -2.58
N GLY A 470 12.42 6.09 -3.26
CA GLY A 470 11.22 5.46 -2.69
C GLY A 470 9.93 6.27 -2.89
N GLU A 471 9.96 7.40 -3.59
CA GLU A 471 8.74 8.04 -4.07
C GLU A 471 8.11 7.28 -5.24
N ILE A 472 6.79 7.13 -5.20
CA ILE A 472 6.00 6.38 -6.18
C ILE A 472 5.16 7.38 -6.98
N GLY A 473 5.35 7.38 -8.29
CA GLY A 473 4.65 8.26 -9.22
C GLY A 473 3.75 7.50 -10.19
N TYR A 474 2.79 8.23 -10.74
CA TYR A 474 1.94 7.79 -11.84
C TYR A 474 1.75 8.97 -12.78
N SER A 475 2.08 8.81 -14.06
CA SER A 475 1.93 9.89 -15.04
C SER A 475 0.69 9.66 -15.90
N ALA A 476 -0.25 10.61 -15.91
CA ALA A 476 -1.42 10.59 -16.81
C ALA A 476 -1.12 11.16 -18.21
N VAL A 477 0.12 11.61 -18.44
CA VAL A 477 0.63 12.14 -19.71
C VAL A 477 1.92 11.42 -20.10
N ASP A 478 2.29 11.50 -21.37
CA ASP A 478 3.59 11.00 -21.84
C ASP A 478 4.70 11.78 -21.12
N PHE A 479 5.77 11.09 -20.75
CA PHE A 479 6.84 11.68 -19.93
C PHE A 479 8.21 11.11 -20.28
N TRP A 480 9.24 11.74 -19.73
CA TRP A 480 10.60 11.21 -19.76
C TRP A 480 11.02 10.72 -18.38
N ALA A 481 11.28 9.42 -18.27
CA ALA A 481 11.95 8.82 -17.12
C ALA A 481 13.47 8.94 -17.30
N ALA A 482 14.14 9.62 -16.37
CA ALA A 482 15.60 9.70 -16.33
C ALA A 482 16.25 8.44 -15.73
N ASP A 483 17.58 8.37 -15.72
CA ASP A 483 18.36 7.19 -15.31
C ASP A 483 18.27 6.82 -13.81
N ASP A 484 17.69 7.70 -12.99
CA ASP A 484 17.36 7.46 -11.58
C ASP A 484 15.89 7.08 -11.36
N VAL A 485 15.14 6.80 -12.44
CA VAL A 485 13.73 6.39 -12.39
C VAL A 485 13.57 5.01 -13.01
N TYR A 486 12.81 4.14 -12.34
CA TYR A 486 12.33 2.89 -12.92
C TYR A 486 10.84 2.99 -13.21
N THR A 487 10.43 2.60 -14.41
CA THR A 487 9.03 2.49 -14.79
C THR A 487 8.59 1.04 -14.83
N LEU A 488 7.30 0.83 -14.65
CA LEU A 488 6.68 -0.48 -14.69
C LEU A 488 6.19 -0.76 -16.10
N GLU A 489 6.66 -1.84 -16.71
CA GLU A 489 6.06 -2.39 -17.93
C GLU A 489 5.27 -3.64 -17.52
N THR A 490 3.96 -3.55 -17.74
CA THR A 490 2.95 -4.54 -17.32
C THR A 490 2.39 -5.28 -18.54
N SER A 491 1.99 -6.54 -18.34
CA SER A 491 1.26 -7.34 -19.32
C SER A 491 -0.25 -7.02 -19.30
N ASP A 492 -0.99 -7.46 -20.32
CA ASP A 492 -2.42 -7.14 -20.50
C ASP A 492 -3.35 -7.57 -19.33
N ASN A 493 -2.91 -8.52 -18.51
CA ASN A 493 -3.64 -8.99 -17.33
C ASN A 493 -3.30 -8.21 -16.04
N ILE A 494 -2.48 -7.16 -16.12
CA ILE A 494 -2.06 -6.36 -14.98
C ILE A 494 -2.32 -4.89 -15.28
N SER A 495 -3.15 -4.25 -14.46
CA SER A 495 -3.36 -2.82 -14.54
C SER A 495 -2.16 -2.07 -13.97
N ASP A 496 -1.53 -1.21 -14.78
CA ASP A 496 -0.45 -0.33 -14.32
C ASP A 496 -0.91 0.55 -13.14
N LYS A 497 -2.11 1.11 -13.21
CA LYS A 497 -2.69 1.91 -12.12
C LYS A 497 -2.93 1.10 -10.85
N PHE A 498 -3.26 -0.19 -10.96
CA PHE A 498 -3.32 -1.06 -9.80
C PHE A 498 -1.92 -1.23 -9.18
N MET A 499 -0.88 -1.40 -10.00
CA MET A 499 0.50 -1.48 -9.52
C MET A 499 0.98 -0.19 -8.84
N TYR A 500 0.53 0.98 -9.29
CA TYR A 500 0.75 2.24 -8.57
C TYR A 500 0.26 2.14 -7.12
N TYR A 501 -0.98 1.68 -6.90
CA TYR A 501 -1.54 1.55 -5.55
C TYR A 501 -0.86 0.46 -4.71
N VAL A 502 -0.47 -0.65 -5.34
CA VAL A 502 0.33 -1.69 -4.69
C VAL A 502 1.64 -1.09 -4.17
N LEU A 503 2.40 -0.40 -5.02
CA LEU A 503 3.67 0.21 -4.62
C LEU A 503 3.47 1.32 -3.58
N LEU A 504 2.40 2.11 -3.69
CA LEU A 504 2.05 3.13 -2.71
C LEU A 504 1.75 2.54 -1.33
N SER A 505 1.07 1.38 -1.27
CA SER A 505 0.83 0.66 -0.01
C SER A 505 2.12 0.12 0.64
N LYS A 506 3.16 -0.08 -0.16
CA LYS A 506 4.47 -0.59 0.30
C LYS A 506 5.54 0.51 0.35
N GLN A 507 5.13 1.77 0.23
CA GLN A 507 6.06 2.89 0.11
C GLN A 507 6.98 3.02 1.33
N ASP A 508 6.46 2.84 2.55
CA ASP A 508 7.28 2.93 3.77
C ASP A 508 8.33 1.81 3.82
N ARG A 509 7.98 0.59 3.39
CA ARG A 509 8.90 -0.54 3.25
C ARG A 509 9.97 -0.29 2.17
N LEU A 510 9.65 0.44 1.11
CA LEU A 510 10.64 0.83 0.10
C LEU A 510 11.58 1.91 0.66
N LYS A 511 11.02 2.93 1.32
CA LYS A 511 11.79 4.00 1.99
C LYS A 511 12.73 3.47 3.06
N SER A 512 12.34 2.43 3.80
CA SER A 512 13.21 1.79 4.81
C SER A 512 14.42 1.06 4.21
N GLN A 513 14.37 0.70 2.92
CA GLN A 513 15.46 0.05 2.19
C GLN A 513 16.37 1.03 1.45
N VAL A 514 16.09 2.34 1.54
CA VAL A 514 16.92 3.38 0.92
C VAL A 514 18.26 3.47 1.66
N ARG A 515 19.36 3.32 0.92
CA ARG A 515 20.71 3.51 1.45
C ARG A 515 20.97 5.00 1.64
N LYS A 516 21.27 5.40 2.88
CA LYS A 516 21.56 6.79 3.26
C LYS A 516 23.05 7.09 3.03
N ALA A 517 23.40 7.45 1.79
CA ALA A 517 24.68 8.06 1.42
C ALA A 517 24.47 9.56 1.12
N SER A 518 25.49 10.26 0.62
CA SER A 518 25.37 11.67 0.20
C SER A 518 24.21 11.91 -0.80
N ILE A 519 23.88 10.89 -1.61
CA ILE A 519 22.64 10.83 -2.39
C ILE A 519 21.90 9.56 -1.96
N PRO A 520 20.67 9.67 -1.40
CA PRO A 520 19.86 8.51 -1.05
C PRO A 520 19.55 7.67 -2.29
N ARG A 521 19.69 6.35 -2.20
CA ARG A 521 19.52 5.42 -3.35
C ARG A 521 18.68 4.20 -2.97
N LEU A 522 17.76 3.83 -3.85
CA LEU A 522 16.97 2.59 -3.80
C LEU A 522 17.44 1.64 -4.91
N SER A 523 17.67 0.37 -4.59
CA SER A 523 18.06 -0.63 -5.59
C SER A 523 16.84 -1.16 -6.35
N LYS A 524 17.04 -1.59 -7.60
CA LYS A 524 16.03 -2.33 -8.38
C LYS A 524 15.54 -3.57 -7.61
N ASP A 525 16.48 -4.29 -7.00
CA ASP A 525 16.21 -5.50 -6.20
C ASP A 525 15.22 -5.26 -5.04
N ALA A 526 15.27 -4.09 -4.40
CA ALA A 526 14.33 -3.73 -3.34
C ALA A 526 12.88 -3.61 -3.87
N ILE A 527 12.72 -3.16 -5.12
CA ILE A 527 11.42 -3.05 -5.81
C ILE A 527 10.98 -4.44 -6.29
N ASP A 528 11.87 -5.21 -6.94
CA ASP A 528 11.58 -6.55 -7.45
C ASP A 528 11.04 -7.48 -6.34
N LYS A 529 11.58 -7.37 -5.12
CA LYS A 529 11.24 -8.20 -3.95
C LYS A 529 9.97 -7.75 -3.21
N VAL A 530 9.30 -6.69 -3.65
CA VAL A 530 8.00 -6.31 -3.07
C VAL A 530 6.99 -7.41 -3.35
N THR A 531 6.37 -7.93 -2.29
CA THR A 531 5.34 -8.97 -2.35
C THR A 531 3.94 -8.36 -2.26
N PHE A 532 3.00 -8.88 -3.04
CA PHE A 532 1.61 -8.45 -3.06
C PHE A 532 0.69 -9.57 -3.56
N TYR A 533 -0.63 -9.39 -3.38
CA TYR A 533 -1.64 -10.27 -3.95
C TYR A 533 -2.12 -9.73 -5.28
N LEU A 534 -2.07 -10.56 -6.32
CA LEU A 534 -2.48 -10.23 -7.68
C LEU A 534 -3.85 -10.88 -7.95
N PRO A 535 -4.95 -10.11 -7.87
CA PRO A 535 -6.30 -10.60 -8.17
C PRO A 535 -6.59 -10.54 -9.68
N SER A 536 -7.76 -11.04 -10.09
CA SER A 536 -8.21 -10.96 -11.49
C SER A 536 -8.21 -9.53 -12.02
N LEU A 537 -8.04 -9.35 -13.34
CA LEU A 537 -8.02 -8.02 -13.94
C LEU A 537 -9.32 -7.22 -13.67
N THR A 538 -10.47 -7.89 -13.61
CA THR A 538 -11.75 -7.27 -13.24
C THR A 538 -11.69 -6.68 -11.83
N GLU A 539 -11.16 -7.44 -10.89
CA GLU A 539 -11.04 -7.02 -9.49
C GLU A 539 -9.99 -5.90 -9.32
N GLN A 540 -8.87 -5.97 -10.05
CA GLN A 540 -7.90 -4.87 -10.12
C GLN A 540 -8.57 -3.57 -10.55
N LYS A 541 -9.40 -3.59 -11.62
CA LYS A 541 -10.14 -2.41 -12.10
C LYS A 541 -11.15 -1.90 -11.08
N ARG A 542 -11.85 -2.79 -10.37
CA ARG A 542 -12.78 -2.43 -9.29
C ARG A 542 -12.05 -1.69 -8.17
N ILE A 543 -10.91 -2.24 -7.71
CA ILE A 543 -10.07 -1.62 -6.69
C ILE A 543 -9.56 -0.26 -7.14
N VAL A 544 -9.03 -0.16 -8.37
CA VAL A 544 -8.57 1.12 -8.96
C VAL A 544 -9.69 2.15 -8.96
N SER A 545 -10.90 1.79 -9.41
CA SER A 545 -12.05 2.71 -9.42
C SER A 545 -12.41 3.23 -8.03
N ILE A 546 -12.34 2.38 -7.00
CA ILE A 546 -12.61 2.78 -5.61
C ILE A 546 -11.52 3.74 -5.12
N LEU A 547 -10.25 3.39 -5.33
CA LEU A 547 -9.11 4.17 -4.85
C LEU A 547 -8.94 5.51 -5.59
N ASP A 548 -9.22 5.57 -6.89
CA ASP A 548 -9.22 6.82 -7.66
C ASP A 548 -10.34 7.76 -7.17
N ASN A 549 -11.51 7.21 -6.82
CA ASN A 549 -12.60 8.01 -6.24
C ASN A 549 -12.17 8.61 -4.89
N PHE A 550 -11.61 7.81 -3.98
CA PHE A 550 -11.08 8.32 -2.71
C PHE A 550 -9.96 9.35 -2.89
N ASN A 551 -9.05 9.11 -3.83
CA ASN A 551 -7.96 10.04 -4.13
C ASN A 551 -8.48 11.37 -4.69
N THR A 552 -9.48 11.32 -5.57
CA THR A 552 -10.14 12.51 -6.12
C THR A 552 -10.81 13.33 -5.04
N LEU A 553 -11.59 12.69 -4.16
CA LEU A 553 -12.23 13.35 -3.03
C LEU A 553 -11.17 14.00 -2.11
N THR A 554 -10.11 13.27 -1.77
CA THR A 554 -9.04 13.75 -0.88
C THR A 554 -8.25 14.92 -1.50
N ASN A 555 -7.96 14.89 -2.80
CA ASN A 555 -7.25 15.97 -3.48
C ASN A 555 -8.13 17.18 -3.72
N SER A 556 -9.41 16.98 -4.08
CA SER A 556 -10.39 18.09 -4.21
C SER A 556 -10.50 18.88 -2.91
N LEU A 557 -10.49 18.20 -1.77
CA LEU A 557 -10.37 18.85 -0.47
C LEU A 557 -9.00 19.52 -0.36
N SER A 558 -7.90 18.79 -0.53
CA SER A 558 -6.55 19.34 -0.36
C SER A 558 -6.25 20.59 -1.22
N GLU A 559 -6.92 20.77 -2.36
CA GLU A 559 -6.79 21.93 -3.25
C GLU A 559 -7.83 23.05 -3.01
N GLY A 560 -9.10 22.71 -2.74
CA GLY A 560 -10.14 23.72 -2.46
C GLY A 560 -9.92 24.45 -1.13
N LEU A 561 -9.28 23.77 -0.19
CA LEU A 561 -9.12 24.20 1.18
C LEU A 561 -8.07 25.30 1.40
N PRO A 562 -6.86 25.23 0.82
CA PRO A 562 -5.94 26.36 0.82
C PRO A 562 -6.56 27.62 0.19
N LYS A 563 -7.38 27.48 -0.85
CA LYS A 563 -8.06 28.62 -1.48
C LYS A 563 -9.08 29.28 -0.56
N GLU A 564 -9.87 28.50 0.17
CA GLU A 564 -10.82 29.05 1.15
C GLU A 564 -10.07 29.74 2.30
N ILE A 565 -9.00 29.12 2.83
CA ILE A 565 -8.15 29.74 3.87
C ILE A 565 -7.54 31.04 3.35
N GLU A 566 -6.96 31.04 2.15
CA GLU A 566 -6.39 32.23 1.50
C GLU A 566 -7.44 33.32 1.32
N LEU A 567 -8.67 32.97 0.92
CA LEU A 567 -9.76 33.92 0.74
C LEU A 567 -10.19 34.55 2.08
N ARG A 568 -10.24 33.76 3.17
CA ARG A 568 -10.53 34.28 4.51
C ARG A 568 -9.39 35.13 5.08
N GLN A 569 -8.14 34.78 4.78
CA GLN A 569 -6.97 35.59 5.13
C GLN A 569 -7.01 36.94 4.40
N LYS A 570 -7.26 36.95 3.08
CA LYS A 570 -7.45 38.18 2.31
C LYS A 570 -8.63 39.02 2.82
N GLN A 571 -9.73 38.36 3.21
CA GLN A 571 -10.86 39.04 3.83
C GLN A 571 -10.46 39.70 5.16
N TYR A 572 -9.70 39.01 6.01
CA TYR A 572 -9.15 39.58 7.24
C TYR A 572 -8.22 40.76 6.97
N GLU A 573 -7.28 40.62 6.03
CA GLU A 573 -6.34 41.70 5.64
C GLU A 573 -7.09 42.94 5.16
N TYR A 574 -8.08 42.76 4.28
CA TYR A 574 -8.96 43.83 3.82
C TYR A 574 -9.64 44.55 4.98
N TRP A 575 -10.30 43.81 5.88
CA TRP A 575 -10.99 44.43 7.02
C TRP A 575 -10.02 45.07 8.00
N ARG A 576 -8.85 44.49 8.26
CA ARG A 576 -7.79 45.08 9.07
C ARG A 576 -7.34 46.42 8.49
N GLU A 577 -7.06 46.47 7.19
CA GLU A 577 -6.66 47.70 6.50
C GLU A 577 -7.77 48.76 6.58
N GLN A 578 -9.02 48.40 6.31
CA GLN A 578 -10.13 49.37 6.36
C GLN A 578 -10.40 49.88 7.78
N LEU A 579 -10.34 49.02 8.79
CA LEU A 579 -10.62 49.39 10.18
C LEU A 579 -9.48 50.16 10.86
N LEU A 580 -8.25 50.06 10.31
CA LEU A 580 -7.07 50.79 10.82
C LEU A 580 -6.68 51.98 9.94
N ASN A 581 -7.43 52.25 8.86
CA ASN A 581 -7.21 53.38 7.97
C ASN A 581 -7.98 54.61 8.47
N PHE A 582 -7.28 55.47 9.22
CA PHE A 582 -7.82 56.73 9.71
C PHE A 582 -7.32 57.91 8.87
N THR A 583 -8.21 58.84 8.51
CA THR A 583 -7.89 60.02 7.70
C THR A 583 -6.96 60.96 8.47
N ARG A 584 -5.77 61.28 7.91
CA ARG A 584 -4.89 62.30 8.48
C ARG A 584 -5.50 63.69 8.27
N GLN A 585 -6.09 64.28 9.31
CA GLN A 585 -6.34 65.71 9.30
C GLN A 585 -5.00 66.44 9.48
N ILE A 586 -4.50 67.04 8.40
CA ILE A 586 -3.44 68.04 8.48
C ILE A 586 -4.11 69.26 9.12
N LEU A 587 -3.91 69.46 10.43
CA LEU A 587 -4.19 70.74 11.06
C LEU A 587 -3.21 71.76 10.45
N SER A 588 -3.66 72.50 9.45
CA SER A 588 -2.98 73.71 8.99
C SER A 588 -3.00 74.71 10.15
N SER A 589 -1.86 74.90 10.79
CA SER A 589 -1.63 75.93 11.80
C SER A 589 -1.86 77.32 11.19
N PHE A 590 -2.79 78.08 11.78
CA PHE A 590 -2.78 79.54 11.76
C PHE A 590 -2.38 80.05 13.14
#